data_AF-A0A1C5D8Z8-F1
#
_entry.id   AF-A0A1C5D8Z8-F1
#
_cell.length_a   1.000
_cell.length_b   1.000
_cell.length_c   1.000
_cell.angle_alpha   90.00
_cell.angle_beta   90.00
_cell.angle_gamma   90.00
#
_symmetry.space_group_name_H-M   'P 1'
#
loop_
_entity.id
_entity.type
_entity.pdbx_description
1 polymer ?
#
loop_
_entity_poly.entity_id
_entity_poly.type
_entity_poly.pdbx_seq_one_letter_code
_entity_poly.pdbx_strand_id
1 'polypeptide(L)'
;MLDLNASTLDGPEGPVLSVRWTYATDGIAPDRIRTIADRFTAALTELVRRHEEPGFAGHSPGDFPVALDQHEITELEAAIPALDGVLPLTPLQHGLAFHALTVEPGADPYVVQLELEISGPLDPVRLRAAAGAVVDRHANLRAGFRRLTTGRLVQYTAADAGPEWTEHDLRAGRDAPATEALSALVTADRVRPFAPDRPPLLRFTLIRTADDRWRLLFTSHHLLLDGWSAPLLLTDLFDAYAGRPRSAAAPSPTTRAGSPTATARPPKPPGAPPSTGSPNPRSPPPPTPLPPPWSPRRRPPSSTPPSPPPSRTVPAPPEPP
;
A
#
# COMPACT_ATOMS: atom_id res chain seq x y z
N MET A 1 18.25 32.84 30.59
CA MET A 1 18.08 32.04 29.36
C MET A 1 18.85 30.74 29.55
N LEU A 2 18.27 29.61 29.16
CA LEU A 2 18.92 28.29 29.11
C LEU A 2 18.51 27.68 27.78
N ASP A 3 19.48 27.24 27.00
CA ASP A 3 19.32 26.65 25.67
C ASP A 3 20.23 25.44 25.51
N LEU A 4 19.78 24.46 24.74
CA LEU A 4 20.48 23.20 24.47
C LEU A 4 20.47 22.96 22.97
N ASN A 5 21.66 22.82 22.40
CA ASN A 5 21.83 22.41 21.01
C ASN A 5 22.60 21.10 20.96
N ALA A 6 22.08 20.12 20.22
CA ALA A 6 22.73 18.83 20.01
C ALA A 6 23.06 18.66 18.53
N SER A 7 24.23 18.10 18.24
CA SER A 7 24.70 17.82 16.88
C SER A 7 25.58 16.57 16.87
N THR A 8 25.47 15.75 15.84
CA THR A 8 26.39 14.64 15.62
C THR A 8 27.60 15.14 14.83
N LEU A 9 28.80 14.87 15.33
CA LEU A 9 30.07 15.25 14.69
C LEU A 9 30.86 13.99 14.36
N ASP A 10 31.47 13.93 13.17
CA ASP A 10 32.34 12.82 12.81
C ASP A 10 33.64 12.89 13.61
N GLY A 11 33.91 11.86 14.40
CA GLY A 11 35.13 11.68 15.18
C GLY A 11 36.04 10.57 14.60
N PRO A 12 37.27 10.44 15.11
CA PRO A 12 38.24 9.44 14.63
C PRO A 12 37.79 7.99 14.85
N GLU A 13 36.90 7.73 15.81
CA GLU A 13 36.32 6.40 16.07
C GLU A 13 34.85 6.27 15.64
N GLY A 14 34.34 7.25 14.87
CA GLY A 14 32.96 7.30 14.41
C GLY A 14 32.19 8.53 14.90
N PRO A 15 30.87 8.59 14.64
CA PRO A 15 30.03 9.73 14.97
C PRO A 15 29.90 9.90 16.49
N VAL A 16 30.06 11.13 16.97
CA VAL A 16 29.94 11.50 18.39
C VAL A 16 28.83 12.53 18.56
N LEU A 17 27.90 12.26 19.48
CA LEU A 17 26.88 13.24 19.87
C LEU A 17 27.54 14.34 20.72
N SER A 18 27.56 15.55 20.20
CA SER A 18 28.01 16.76 20.90
C SER A 18 26.82 17.59 21.34
N VAL A 19 26.78 17.96 22.61
CA VAL A 19 25.70 18.76 23.21
C VAL A 19 26.28 20.03 23.82
N ARG A 20 25.80 21.18 23.35
CA ARG A 20 26.20 22.50 23.82
C ARG A 20 25.08 23.11 24.66
N TRP A 21 25.43 23.50 25.88
CA TRP A 21 24.57 24.18 26.82
C TRP A 21 24.91 25.67 26.86
N THR A 22 23.96 26.52 26.52
CA THR A 22 24.10 27.98 26.58
C THR A 22 23.21 28.51 27.69
N TYR A 23 23.76 29.29 28.63
CA TYR A 23 22.99 29.77 29.76
C TYR A 23 23.45 31.15 30.27
N ALA A 24 22.53 31.86 30.93
CA ALA A 24 22.82 33.14 31.59
C ALA A 24 23.47 32.89 32.96
N THR A 25 24.70 33.34 33.13
CA THR A 25 25.52 33.14 34.34
C THR A 25 24.97 33.87 35.57
N ASP A 26 24.25 34.96 35.35
CA ASP A 26 23.73 35.82 36.44
C ASP A 26 22.52 35.20 37.15
N GLY A 27 21.92 34.15 36.58
CA GLY A 27 20.74 33.47 37.13
C GLY A 27 20.91 31.96 37.33
N ILE A 28 21.99 31.35 36.82
CA ILE A 28 22.24 29.91 36.94
C ILE A 28 23.71 29.66 37.26
N ALA A 29 23.95 29.06 38.43
CA ALA A 29 25.30 28.67 38.86
C ALA A 29 25.89 27.61 37.91
N PRO A 30 27.17 27.73 37.50
CA PRO A 30 27.83 26.78 36.61
C PRO A 30 27.75 25.32 37.08
N ASP A 31 27.88 25.08 38.39
CA ASP A 31 27.83 23.71 38.94
C ASP A 31 26.44 23.06 38.79
N ARG A 32 25.38 23.88 38.75
CA ARG A 32 24.03 23.39 38.47
C ARG A 32 23.91 22.94 37.01
N ILE A 33 24.52 23.65 36.07
CA ILE A 33 24.55 23.25 34.66
C ILE A 33 25.40 21.99 34.48
N ARG A 34 26.56 21.89 35.13
CA ARG A 34 27.37 20.66 35.12
C ARG A 34 26.58 19.45 35.62
N THR A 35 25.89 19.60 36.76
CA THR A 35 25.04 18.53 37.30
C THR A 35 23.95 18.09 36.31
N ILE A 36 23.32 19.03 35.60
CA ILE A 36 22.32 18.72 34.59
C ILE A 36 22.96 18.00 33.39
N ALA A 37 24.10 18.51 32.89
CA ALA A 37 24.83 17.91 31.79
C ALA A 37 25.29 16.48 32.13
N ASP A 38 25.81 16.24 33.33
CA ASP A 38 26.23 14.91 33.78
C ASP A 38 25.05 13.94 33.86
N ARG A 39 23.90 14.39 34.40
CA ARG A 39 22.68 13.57 34.44
C ARG A 39 22.13 13.28 33.04
N PHE A 40 22.18 14.25 32.14
CA PHE A 40 21.76 14.10 30.75
C PHE A 40 22.66 13.09 30.02
N THR A 41 23.98 13.21 30.16
CA THR A 41 24.94 12.25 29.59
C THR A 41 24.77 10.86 30.20
N ALA A 42 24.57 10.74 31.51
CA ALA A 42 24.32 9.45 32.16
C ALA A 42 23.02 8.80 31.64
N ALA A 43 21.95 9.58 31.47
CA ALA A 43 20.69 9.08 30.92
C ALA A 43 20.85 8.60 29.47
N LEU A 44 21.54 9.36 28.61
CA LEU A 44 21.83 8.96 27.23
C LEU A 44 22.74 7.72 27.16
N THR A 45 23.74 7.65 28.03
CA THR A 45 24.63 6.48 28.11
C THR A 45 23.85 5.23 28.51
N GLU A 46 22.92 5.35 29.45
CA GLU A 46 22.07 4.24 29.84
C GLU A 46 21.09 3.86 28.73
N LEU A 47 20.55 4.84 27.99
CA LEU A 47 19.71 4.57 26.82
C LEU A 47 20.48 3.78 25.75
N VAL A 48 21.72 4.17 25.46
CA VAL A 48 22.59 3.44 24.52
C VAL A 48 22.95 2.07 25.07
N ARG A 49 23.27 1.92 26.36
CA ARG A 49 23.63 0.62 26.95
C ARG A 49 22.49 -0.40 26.84
N ARG A 50 21.26 0.07 26.98
CA ARG A 50 20.05 -0.77 27.05
C ARG A 50 19.32 -0.91 25.71
N HIS A 51 19.80 -0.31 24.63
CA HIS A 51 19.09 -0.28 23.35
C HIS A 51 18.82 -1.69 22.76
N GLU A 52 19.62 -2.70 23.11
CA GLU A 52 19.38 -4.08 22.68
C GLU A 52 18.43 -4.85 23.61
N GLU A 53 18.05 -4.27 24.76
CA GLU A 53 17.12 -4.92 25.69
C GLU A 53 15.70 -4.96 25.08
N PRO A 54 15.04 -6.14 25.05
CA PRO A 54 13.69 -6.26 24.52
C PRO A 54 12.71 -5.29 25.19
N GLY A 55 12.05 -4.46 24.38
CA GLY A 55 11.07 -3.46 24.84
C GLY A 55 11.66 -2.17 25.43
N PHE A 56 12.99 -2.03 25.44
CA PHE A 56 13.65 -0.78 25.83
C PHE A 56 13.89 0.14 24.62
N ALA A 57 14.25 -0.45 23.48
CA ALA A 57 14.26 0.24 22.20
C ALA A 57 12.97 -0.04 21.40
N GLY A 58 12.68 0.86 20.47
CA GLY A 58 11.52 0.83 19.62
C GLY A 58 11.22 2.22 19.09
N HIS A 59 10.18 2.31 18.28
CA HIS A 59 9.69 3.56 17.78
C HIS A 59 8.97 4.35 18.88
N SER A 60 9.09 5.66 18.77
CA SER A 60 8.38 6.65 19.55
C SER A 60 7.30 7.32 18.68
N PRO A 61 6.33 8.03 19.29
CA PRO A 61 5.36 8.82 18.55
C PRO A 61 5.98 9.83 17.57
N GLY A 62 7.22 10.26 17.80
CA GLY A 62 7.93 11.19 16.93
C GLY A 62 8.44 10.56 15.63
N ASP A 63 8.53 9.23 15.56
CA ASP A 63 9.07 8.51 14.40
C ASP A 63 8.02 8.34 13.28
N PHE A 64 6.74 8.57 13.59
CA PHE A 64 5.65 8.41 12.63
C PHE A 64 4.93 9.73 12.35
N PRO A 65 4.52 9.99 11.10
CA PRO A 65 3.69 11.15 10.75
C PRO A 65 2.24 11.02 11.23
N VAL A 66 1.85 9.87 11.81
CA VAL A 66 0.55 9.63 12.42
C VAL A 66 0.67 9.84 13.93
N ALA A 67 -0.28 10.56 14.53
CA ALA A 67 -0.32 10.79 15.98
C ALA A 67 -0.74 9.53 16.75
N LEU A 68 0.16 8.54 16.79
CA LEU A 68 0.04 7.31 17.56
C LEU A 68 0.50 7.54 18.99
N ASP A 69 -0.13 6.87 19.95
CA ASP A 69 0.43 6.78 21.30
C ASP A 69 1.42 5.61 21.40
N GLN A 70 2.17 5.55 22.51
CA GLN A 70 3.18 4.51 22.69
C GLN A 70 2.57 3.10 22.75
N HIS A 71 1.33 2.96 23.22
CA HIS A 71 0.67 1.66 23.29
C HIS A 71 0.32 1.12 21.90
N GLU A 72 -0.20 1.99 21.03
CA GLU A 72 -0.47 1.68 19.61
C GLU A 72 0.80 1.28 18.87
N ILE A 73 1.94 1.93 19.16
CA ILE A 73 3.23 1.60 18.56
C ILE A 73 3.72 0.23 19.04
N THR A 74 3.70 -0.03 20.34
CA THR A 74 4.08 -1.36 20.88
C THR A 74 3.19 -2.48 20.33
N GLU A 75 1.88 -2.23 20.14
CA GLU A 75 1.00 -3.20 19.48
C GLU A 75 1.48 -3.53 18.05
N LEU A 76 1.82 -2.50 17.27
CA LEU A 76 2.29 -2.65 15.90
C LEU A 76 3.64 -3.40 15.84
N GLU A 77 4.61 -3.03 16.68
CA GLU A 77 5.92 -3.68 16.71
C GLU A 77 5.83 -5.14 17.14
N ALA A 78 4.95 -5.46 18.09
CA ALA A 78 4.71 -6.83 18.51
C ALA A 78 4.08 -7.68 17.39
N ALA A 79 3.19 -7.08 16.58
CA ALA A 79 2.53 -7.76 15.47
C ALA A 79 3.41 -7.83 14.21
N ILE A 80 4.31 -6.87 14.02
CA ILE A 80 5.07 -6.64 12.78
C ILE A 80 6.55 -6.43 13.17
N PRO A 81 7.34 -7.51 13.30
CA PRO A 81 8.75 -7.40 13.71
C PRO A 81 9.61 -6.54 12.78
N ALA A 82 9.28 -6.51 11.48
CA ALA A 82 9.95 -5.73 10.46
C ALA A 82 9.22 -4.40 10.16
N LEU A 83 8.58 -3.78 11.15
CA LEU A 83 7.86 -2.51 10.98
C LEU A 83 8.83 -1.42 10.48
N ASP A 84 8.54 -0.90 9.29
CA ASP A 84 9.36 0.11 8.60
C ASP A 84 8.74 1.50 8.68
N GLY A 85 7.41 1.58 8.74
CA GLY A 85 6.71 2.85 8.75
C GLY A 85 5.21 2.71 9.02
N VAL A 86 4.61 3.80 9.48
CA VAL A 86 3.16 3.93 9.67
C VAL A 86 2.68 5.22 9.04
N LEU A 87 1.68 5.13 8.17
CA LEU A 87 1.10 6.25 7.43
C LEU A 87 -0.40 6.34 7.67
N PRO A 88 -0.98 7.55 7.58
CA PRO A 88 -2.43 7.68 7.57
C PRO A 88 -2.97 7.10 6.26
N LEU A 89 -4.14 6.46 6.33
CA LEU A 89 -4.81 6.03 5.10
C LEU A 89 -5.39 7.25 4.39
N THR A 90 -5.41 7.21 3.06
CA THR A 90 -6.24 8.12 2.28
C THR A 90 -7.74 7.87 2.56
N PRO A 91 -8.63 8.85 2.31
CA PRO A 91 -10.07 8.65 2.53
C PRO A 91 -10.65 7.43 1.79
N LEU A 92 -10.16 7.15 0.58
CA LEU A 92 -10.58 5.97 -0.18
C LEU A 92 -10.07 4.67 0.48
N GLN A 93 -8.78 4.62 0.85
CA GLN A 93 -8.22 3.46 1.56
C GLN A 93 -8.93 3.20 2.88
N HIS A 94 -9.36 4.24 3.63
CA HIS A 94 -10.17 4.06 4.84
C HIS A 94 -11.44 3.25 4.57
N GLY A 95 -12.20 3.63 3.54
CA GLY A 95 -13.43 2.92 3.17
C GLY A 95 -13.16 1.49 2.72
N LEU A 96 -12.15 1.30 1.86
CA LEU A 96 -11.76 -0.02 1.37
C LEU A 96 -11.27 -0.93 2.50
N ALA A 97 -10.38 -0.45 3.37
CA ALA A 97 -9.83 -1.21 4.48
C ALA A 97 -10.92 -1.55 5.51
N PHE A 98 -11.84 -0.63 5.77
CA PHE A 98 -13.00 -0.93 6.62
C PHE A 98 -13.82 -2.08 6.04
N HIS A 99 -14.18 -2.02 4.75
CA HIS A 99 -14.94 -3.10 4.10
C HIS A 99 -14.18 -4.43 4.10
N ALA A 100 -12.91 -4.42 3.69
CA ALA A 100 -12.10 -5.62 3.56
C ALA A 100 -11.82 -6.31 4.93
N LEU A 101 -11.75 -5.55 6.02
CA LEU A 101 -11.54 -6.10 7.37
C LEU A 101 -12.83 -6.45 8.12
N THR A 102 -14.02 -6.16 7.58
CA THR A 102 -15.31 -6.38 8.27
C THR A 102 -16.25 -7.36 7.58
N VAL A 103 -16.06 -7.63 6.28
CA VAL A 103 -16.91 -8.56 5.53
C VAL A 103 -16.43 -10.00 5.72
N GLU A 104 -17.38 -10.94 5.84
CA GLU A 104 -17.12 -12.37 5.96
C GLU A 104 -16.27 -12.92 4.80
N PRO A 105 -15.46 -13.98 5.04
CA PRO A 105 -14.60 -14.57 4.01
C PRO A 105 -15.38 -14.94 2.74
N GLY A 106 -14.97 -14.39 1.60
CA GLY A 106 -15.64 -14.55 0.32
C GLY A 106 -14.83 -13.99 -0.84
N ALA A 107 -15.47 -13.82 -2.01
CA ALA A 107 -14.83 -13.16 -3.14
C ALA A 107 -14.55 -11.69 -2.79
N ASP A 108 -13.27 -11.34 -2.68
CA ASP A 108 -12.83 -9.98 -2.40
C ASP A 108 -13.05 -9.11 -3.65
N PRO A 109 -14.01 -8.16 -3.62
CA PRO A 109 -14.35 -7.34 -4.79
C PRO A 109 -13.25 -6.34 -5.17
N TYR A 110 -12.20 -6.24 -4.35
CA TYR A 110 -11.10 -5.30 -4.53
C TYR A 110 -9.84 -5.95 -5.10
N VAL A 111 -9.91 -7.25 -5.46
CA VAL A 111 -8.86 -7.93 -6.22
C VAL A 111 -8.91 -7.51 -7.69
N VAL A 112 -7.79 -7.04 -8.19
CA VAL A 112 -7.57 -6.69 -9.60
C VAL A 112 -6.53 -7.63 -10.16
N GLN A 113 -6.83 -8.26 -11.30
CA GLN A 113 -5.89 -9.12 -12.03
C GLN A 113 -5.69 -8.58 -13.44
N LEU A 114 -4.43 -8.38 -13.82
CA LEU A 114 -3.99 -8.10 -15.17
C LEU A 114 -3.33 -9.35 -15.74
N GLU A 115 -3.77 -9.79 -16.92
CA GLU A 115 -3.13 -10.87 -17.68
C GLU A 115 -2.34 -10.27 -18.84
N LEU A 116 -1.03 -10.50 -18.86
CA LEU A 116 -0.13 -10.09 -19.94
C LEU A 116 0.30 -11.31 -20.75
N GLU A 117 0.09 -11.26 -22.06
CA GLU A 117 0.69 -12.21 -23.01
C GLU A 117 2.07 -11.73 -23.43
N ILE A 118 3.08 -12.58 -23.22
CA ILE A 118 4.46 -12.29 -23.59
C ILE A 118 4.89 -13.33 -24.61
N SER A 119 5.33 -12.86 -25.78
CA SER A 119 5.85 -13.68 -26.88
C SER A 119 7.35 -13.45 -27.03
N GLY A 120 8.08 -14.53 -27.32
CA GLY A 120 9.54 -14.54 -27.48
C GLY A 120 10.29 -15.05 -26.25
N PRO A 121 11.63 -14.92 -26.26
CA PRO A 121 12.48 -15.37 -25.16
C PRO A 121 12.21 -14.55 -23.89
N LEU A 122 12.02 -15.25 -22.77
CA LEU A 122 11.87 -14.67 -21.45
C LEU A 122 12.81 -15.40 -20.49
N ASP A 123 13.48 -14.65 -19.62
CA ASP A 123 14.24 -15.18 -18.49
C ASP A 123 13.40 -15.04 -17.20
N PRO A 124 12.81 -16.14 -16.68
CA PRO A 124 11.99 -16.11 -15.47
C PRO A 124 12.75 -15.62 -14.24
N VAL A 125 14.03 -15.98 -14.11
CA VAL A 125 14.87 -15.62 -12.95
C VAL A 125 15.09 -14.11 -12.94
N ARG A 126 15.40 -13.54 -14.11
CA ARG A 126 15.57 -12.10 -14.26
C ARG A 126 14.27 -11.34 -14.04
N LEU A 127 13.12 -11.86 -14.50
CA LEU A 127 11.82 -11.23 -14.28
C LEU A 127 11.40 -11.26 -12.80
N ARG A 128 11.66 -12.37 -12.10
CA ARG A 128 11.45 -12.47 -10.65
C ARG A 128 12.32 -11.48 -9.88
N ALA A 129 13.59 -11.35 -10.24
CA ALA A 129 14.49 -10.37 -9.63
C ALA A 129 14.01 -8.92 -9.88
N ALA A 130 13.51 -8.63 -11.08
CA ALA A 130 12.92 -7.33 -11.40
C ALA A 130 11.67 -7.04 -10.55
N ALA A 131 10.79 -8.03 -10.35
CA ALA A 131 9.63 -7.89 -9.47
C ALA A 131 10.05 -7.56 -8.02
N GLY A 132 11.08 -8.24 -7.50
CA GLY A 132 11.67 -7.93 -6.20
C GLY A 132 12.14 -6.48 -6.10
N ALA A 133 12.97 -6.05 -7.06
CA ALA A 133 13.50 -4.69 -7.10
C ALA A 133 12.42 -3.61 -7.17
N VAL A 134 11.30 -3.88 -7.87
CA VAL A 134 10.16 -2.96 -7.94
C VAL A 134 9.41 -2.88 -6.60
N VAL A 135 9.21 -4.00 -5.92
CA VAL A 135 8.59 -4.01 -4.57
C VAL A 135 9.46 -3.27 -3.57
N ASP A 136 10.78 -3.51 -3.57
CA ASP A 136 11.72 -2.84 -2.68
C ASP A 136 11.76 -1.32 -2.93
N ARG A 137 11.61 -0.91 -4.20
CA ARG A 137 11.62 0.50 -4.60
C ARG A 137 10.41 1.27 -4.09
N HIS A 138 9.25 0.64 -3.99
CA HIS A 138 7.99 1.33 -3.72
C HIS A 138 7.42 0.85 -2.38
N ALA A 139 7.70 1.60 -1.30
CA ALA A 139 7.28 1.25 0.05
C ALA A 139 5.77 0.92 0.17
N ASN A 140 4.92 1.58 -0.62
CA ASN A 140 3.48 1.31 -0.65
C ASN A 140 3.13 -0.12 -1.11
N LEU A 141 3.99 -0.80 -1.89
CA LEU A 141 3.76 -2.20 -2.30
C LEU A 141 4.00 -3.20 -1.16
N ARG A 142 4.70 -2.75 -0.11
CA ARG A 142 4.94 -3.48 1.14
C ARG A 142 3.94 -3.11 2.23
N ALA A 143 2.85 -2.40 1.86
CA ALA A 143 1.90 -1.88 2.81
C ALA A 143 0.86 -2.93 3.24
N GLY A 144 0.59 -2.97 4.54
CA GLY A 144 -0.54 -3.66 5.15
C GLY A 144 -1.49 -2.68 5.85
N PHE A 145 -2.70 -3.13 6.15
CA PHE A 145 -3.77 -2.33 6.73
C PHE A 145 -4.33 -3.06 7.94
N ARG A 146 -4.25 -2.42 9.11
CA ARG A 146 -4.62 -3.04 10.39
C ARG A 146 -5.59 -2.16 11.17
N ARG A 147 -6.54 -2.80 11.84
CA ARG A 147 -7.33 -2.19 12.91
C ARG A 147 -6.62 -2.47 14.24
N LEU A 148 -6.19 -1.40 14.92
CA LEU A 148 -5.61 -1.48 16.26
C LEU A 148 -6.68 -1.78 17.31
N THR A 149 -6.24 -2.16 18.51
CA THR A 149 -7.13 -2.41 19.66
C THR A 149 -7.95 -1.17 20.04
N THR A 150 -7.42 0.02 19.78
CA THR A 150 -8.12 1.31 19.94
C THR A 150 -9.26 1.52 18.94
N GLY A 151 -9.38 0.64 17.93
CA GLY A 151 -10.32 0.76 16.82
C GLY A 151 -9.83 1.65 15.69
N ARG A 152 -8.64 2.27 15.80
CA ARG A 152 -8.03 3.05 14.73
C ARG A 152 -7.58 2.15 13.58
N LEU A 153 -7.83 2.57 12.34
CA LEU A 153 -7.25 1.96 11.15
C LEU A 153 -5.95 2.65 10.79
N VAL A 154 -4.91 1.87 10.55
CA VAL A 154 -3.57 2.36 10.16
C VAL A 154 -3.05 1.60 8.94
N GLN A 155 -2.28 2.29 8.11
CA GLN A 155 -1.48 1.71 7.05
C GLN A 155 -0.07 1.58 7.62
N TYR A 156 0.53 0.40 7.51
CA TYR A 156 1.91 0.17 7.91
C TYR A 156 2.70 -0.39 6.73
N THR A 157 4.02 -0.25 6.75
CA THR A 157 4.93 -0.91 5.80
C THR A 157 5.83 -1.89 6.53
N ALA A 158 6.06 -3.06 5.94
CA ALA A 158 6.98 -4.07 6.46
C ALA A 158 8.23 -4.15 5.58
N ALA A 159 9.42 -4.07 6.18
CA ALA A 159 10.68 -4.02 5.44
C ALA A 159 10.97 -5.33 4.67
N ASP A 160 10.47 -6.46 5.15
CA ASP A 160 10.72 -7.81 4.65
C ASP A 160 9.62 -8.35 3.70
N ALA A 161 8.59 -7.56 3.41
CA ALA A 161 7.51 -7.96 2.51
C ALA A 161 7.97 -7.92 1.04
N GLY A 162 8.56 -9.02 0.56
CA GLY A 162 8.88 -9.23 -0.86
C GLY A 162 7.67 -9.66 -1.70
N PRO A 163 7.74 -9.63 -3.05
CA PRO A 163 6.64 -10.09 -3.91
C PRO A 163 6.38 -11.59 -3.76
N GLU A 164 5.10 -11.97 -3.74
CA GLU A 164 4.74 -13.37 -3.95
C GLU A 164 4.91 -13.74 -5.44
N TRP A 165 5.61 -14.85 -5.70
CA TRP A 165 5.96 -15.28 -7.05
C TRP A 165 5.67 -16.78 -7.24
N THR A 166 4.87 -17.11 -8.25
CA THR A 166 4.55 -18.50 -8.62
C THR A 166 4.84 -18.76 -10.09
N GLU A 167 5.37 -19.94 -10.42
CA GLU A 167 5.64 -20.37 -11.78
C GLU A 167 4.89 -21.66 -12.14
N HIS A 168 4.30 -21.70 -13.34
CA HIS A 168 3.66 -22.89 -13.90
C HIS A 168 4.21 -23.19 -15.29
N ASP A 169 4.38 -24.47 -15.62
CA ASP A 169 4.72 -24.92 -16.96
C ASP A 169 3.60 -25.79 -17.54
N LEU A 170 2.82 -25.21 -18.46
CA LEU A 170 1.71 -25.89 -19.13
C LEU A 170 2.14 -26.56 -20.44
N ARG A 171 3.42 -26.51 -20.82
CA ARG A 171 3.90 -27.27 -21.99
C ARG A 171 3.79 -28.78 -21.79
N ALA A 172 3.73 -29.23 -20.53
CA ALA A 172 3.78 -30.64 -20.14
C ALA A 172 2.42 -31.29 -19.81
N GLY A 173 1.30 -30.54 -19.82
CA GLY A 173 -0.01 -31.06 -19.44
C GLY A 173 -0.65 -31.92 -20.52
N ARG A 174 -0.85 -33.23 -20.27
CA ARG A 174 -1.40 -34.19 -21.24
C ARG A 174 -2.90 -34.49 -21.07
N ASP A 175 -3.51 -34.03 -19.99
CA ASP A 175 -4.85 -34.51 -19.58
C ASP A 175 -5.98 -33.48 -19.78
N ALA A 176 -5.66 -32.19 -19.97
CA ALA A 176 -6.63 -31.14 -20.28
C ALA A 176 -6.13 -30.28 -21.46
N PRO A 177 -7.02 -29.75 -22.32
CA PRO A 177 -6.63 -28.76 -23.31
C PRO A 177 -5.89 -27.61 -22.61
N ALA A 178 -4.74 -27.18 -23.14
CA ALA A 178 -3.90 -26.14 -22.53
C ALA A 178 -4.68 -24.85 -22.18
N THR A 179 -5.73 -24.55 -22.95
CA THR A 179 -6.66 -23.44 -22.71
C THR A 179 -7.48 -23.60 -21.42
N GLU A 180 -7.96 -24.81 -21.11
CA GLU A 180 -8.73 -25.09 -19.89
C GLU A 180 -7.84 -25.02 -18.65
N ALA A 181 -6.65 -25.61 -18.71
CA ALA A 181 -5.67 -25.53 -17.64
C ALA A 181 -5.24 -24.07 -17.36
N LEU A 182 -5.00 -23.28 -18.41
CA LEU A 182 -4.71 -21.84 -18.25
C LEU A 182 -5.88 -21.10 -17.60
N SER A 183 -7.11 -21.31 -18.08
CA SER A 183 -8.31 -20.65 -17.53
C SER A 183 -8.54 -21.02 -16.05
N ALA A 184 -8.26 -22.26 -15.67
CA ALA A 184 -8.32 -22.72 -14.30
C ALA A 184 -7.28 -22.00 -13.42
N LEU A 185 -6.03 -21.87 -13.87
CA LEU A 185 -4.99 -21.12 -13.14
C LEU A 185 -5.32 -19.63 -13.01
N VAL A 186 -5.77 -18.99 -14.08
CA VAL A 186 -6.18 -17.57 -14.07
C VAL A 186 -7.31 -17.35 -13.06
N THR A 187 -8.33 -18.22 -13.08
CA THR A 187 -9.47 -18.12 -12.18
C THR A 187 -9.07 -18.40 -10.74
N ALA A 188 -8.30 -19.45 -10.48
CA ALA A 188 -7.82 -19.82 -9.16
C ALA A 188 -6.97 -18.71 -8.54
N ASP A 189 -6.07 -18.10 -9.35
CA ASP A 189 -5.31 -16.94 -8.94
C ASP A 189 -6.26 -15.77 -8.61
N ARG A 190 -7.23 -15.44 -9.46
CA ARG A 190 -8.14 -14.30 -9.22
C ARG A 190 -8.98 -14.41 -7.96
N VAL A 191 -9.50 -15.61 -7.64
CA VAL A 191 -10.40 -15.81 -6.49
C VAL A 191 -9.67 -16.00 -5.18
N ARG A 192 -8.34 -16.17 -5.19
CA ARG A 192 -7.55 -16.26 -3.98
C ARG A 192 -7.53 -14.89 -3.27
N PRO A 193 -8.13 -14.78 -2.07
CA PRO A 193 -8.22 -13.50 -1.36
C PRO A 193 -6.84 -13.04 -0.86
N PHE A 194 -6.70 -11.74 -0.66
CA PHE A 194 -5.63 -11.19 0.16
C PHE A 194 -6.13 -10.98 1.60
N ALA A 195 -5.23 -11.09 2.56
CA ALA A 195 -5.49 -10.66 3.92
C ALA A 195 -4.95 -9.23 4.06
N PRO A 196 -5.79 -8.18 4.16
CA PRO A 196 -5.34 -6.79 4.15
C PRO A 196 -4.31 -6.45 5.22
N ASP A 197 -4.32 -7.20 6.33
CA ASP A 197 -3.41 -7.05 7.46
C ASP A 197 -2.08 -7.80 7.29
N ARG A 198 -1.86 -8.49 6.16
CA ARG A 198 -0.65 -9.29 5.88
C ARG A 198 -0.09 -8.97 4.49
N PRO A 199 0.84 -8.01 4.37
CA PRO A 199 1.52 -7.74 3.10
C PRO A 199 2.41 -8.92 2.68
N PRO A 200 2.73 -9.05 1.38
CA PRO A 200 2.32 -8.17 0.28
C PRO A 200 0.85 -8.39 -0.14
N LEU A 201 0.17 -7.31 -0.54
CA LEU A 201 -1.17 -7.41 -1.15
C LEU A 201 -1.11 -7.43 -2.69
N LEU A 202 -0.05 -8.05 -3.20
CA LEU A 202 0.19 -8.30 -4.62
C LEU A 202 0.89 -9.64 -4.82
N ARG A 203 0.71 -10.23 -6.00
CA ARG A 203 1.40 -11.45 -6.43
C ARG A 203 1.62 -11.45 -7.94
N PHE A 204 2.64 -12.18 -8.37
CA PHE A 204 2.96 -12.46 -9.75
C PHE A 204 2.88 -13.96 -10.01
N THR A 205 2.16 -14.36 -11.05
CA THR A 205 2.06 -15.75 -11.48
C THR A 205 2.50 -15.85 -12.94
N LEU A 206 3.66 -16.45 -13.18
CA LEU A 206 4.22 -16.65 -14.52
C LEU A 206 3.87 -18.06 -15.03
N ILE A 207 3.23 -18.14 -16.18
CA ILE A 207 2.75 -19.39 -16.77
C ILE A 207 3.39 -19.55 -18.14
N ARG A 208 4.17 -20.60 -18.33
CA ARG A 208 4.74 -20.97 -19.63
C ARG A 208 3.73 -21.79 -20.42
N THR A 209 3.30 -21.31 -21.57
CA THR A 209 2.29 -21.98 -22.43
C THR A 209 2.88 -22.59 -23.69
N ALA A 210 4.05 -22.13 -24.12
CA ALA A 210 4.89 -22.74 -25.16
C ALA A 210 6.37 -22.41 -24.90
N ASP A 211 7.27 -22.87 -25.77
CA ASP A 211 8.70 -22.61 -25.60
C ASP A 211 9.05 -21.12 -25.56
N ASP A 212 8.29 -20.30 -26.29
CA ASP A 212 8.44 -18.85 -26.43
C ASP A 212 7.13 -18.09 -26.14
N ARG A 213 6.18 -18.71 -25.43
CA ARG A 213 4.91 -18.05 -25.05
C ARG A 213 4.64 -18.17 -23.57
N TRP A 214 4.28 -17.04 -22.98
CA TRP A 214 4.06 -16.89 -21.55
C TRP A 214 2.79 -16.09 -21.27
N ARG A 215 2.24 -16.33 -20.09
CA ARG A 215 1.25 -15.46 -19.44
C ARG A 215 1.84 -14.98 -18.13
N LEU A 216 1.88 -13.68 -17.92
CA LEU A 216 2.18 -13.10 -16.62
C LEU A 216 0.87 -12.57 -16.04
N LEU A 217 0.43 -13.17 -14.94
CA LEU A 217 -0.65 -12.62 -14.14
C LEU A 217 -0.03 -11.68 -13.10
N PHE A 218 -0.51 -10.44 -13.07
CA PHE A 218 -0.25 -9.49 -12.01
C PHE A 218 -1.54 -9.25 -11.25
N THR A 219 -1.61 -9.72 -10.01
CA THR A 219 -2.81 -9.65 -9.18
C THR A 219 -2.52 -8.84 -7.94
N SER A 220 -3.37 -7.87 -7.63
CA SER A 220 -3.18 -6.93 -6.52
C SER A 220 -4.50 -6.53 -5.88
N HIS A 221 -4.45 -6.07 -4.63
CA HIS A 221 -5.60 -5.45 -3.98
C HIS A 221 -5.63 -3.93 -4.27
N HIS A 222 -6.82 -3.38 -4.53
CA HIS A 222 -7.05 -1.94 -4.74
C HIS A 222 -6.64 -1.03 -3.56
N LEU A 223 -6.26 -1.61 -2.42
CA LEU A 223 -5.69 -0.86 -1.29
C LEU A 223 -4.29 -0.34 -1.62
N LEU A 224 -3.57 -1.01 -2.53
CA LEU A 224 -2.22 -0.64 -2.95
C LEU A 224 -2.24 0.24 -4.20
N LEU A 225 -3.06 -0.11 -5.19
CA LEU A 225 -2.94 0.41 -6.55
C LEU A 225 -4.30 0.82 -7.14
N ASP A 226 -4.26 1.92 -7.88
CA ASP A 226 -5.34 2.36 -8.75
C ASP A 226 -5.03 2.04 -10.22
N GLY A 227 -5.99 2.33 -11.10
CA GLY A 227 -5.86 2.10 -12.54
C GLY A 227 -4.80 2.97 -13.23
N TRP A 228 -4.28 4.02 -12.59
CA TRP A 228 -3.22 4.86 -13.13
C TRP A 228 -1.83 4.34 -12.74
N SER A 229 -1.70 3.84 -11.52
CA SER A 229 -0.45 3.37 -10.94
C SER A 229 -0.05 1.99 -11.50
N ALA A 230 -1.00 1.12 -11.82
CA ALA A 230 -0.70 -0.22 -12.33
C ALA A 230 0.11 -0.23 -13.65
N PRO A 231 -0.22 0.56 -14.69
CA PRO A 231 0.63 0.66 -15.89
C PRO A 231 2.03 1.21 -15.63
N LEU A 232 2.17 2.15 -14.69
CA LEU A 232 3.48 2.71 -14.30
C LEU A 232 4.33 1.65 -13.59
N LEU A 233 3.72 0.86 -12.72
CA LEU A 233 4.39 -0.26 -12.06
C LEU A 233 4.87 -1.31 -13.06
N LEU A 234 4.05 -1.67 -14.05
CA LEU A 234 4.44 -2.59 -15.11
C LEU A 234 5.58 -2.02 -15.97
N THR A 235 5.58 -0.70 -16.19
CA THR A 235 6.70 -0.03 -16.86
C THR A 235 7.99 -0.19 -16.05
N ASP A 236 7.95 0.11 -14.75
CA ASP A 236 9.09 -0.08 -13.84
C ASP A 236 9.56 -1.54 -13.82
N LEU A 237 8.65 -2.52 -13.84
CA LEU A 237 8.97 -3.95 -13.90
C LEU A 237 9.74 -4.30 -15.17
N PHE A 238 9.26 -3.87 -16.34
CA PHE A 238 9.91 -4.19 -17.60
C PHE A 238 11.19 -3.39 -17.83
N ASP A 239 11.30 -2.17 -17.30
CA ASP A 239 12.55 -1.41 -17.31
C ASP A 239 13.60 -2.06 -16.41
N ALA A 240 13.22 -2.51 -15.19
CA ALA A 240 14.09 -3.28 -14.31
C ALA A 240 14.50 -4.61 -14.96
N TYR A 241 13.55 -5.32 -15.58
CA TYR A 241 13.84 -6.52 -16.37
C TYR A 241 14.78 -6.22 -17.54
N ALA A 242 14.67 -5.09 -18.21
CA ALA A 242 15.56 -4.72 -19.31
C ALA A 242 16.96 -4.27 -18.83
N GLY A 243 17.16 -4.04 -17.53
CA GLY A 243 18.38 -3.47 -16.97
C GLY A 243 18.53 -1.97 -17.30
N ARG A 244 17.41 -1.27 -17.53
CA ARG A 244 17.42 0.16 -17.83
C ARG A 244 17.67 0.97 -16.55
N PRO A 245 18.43 2.07 -16.65
CA PRO A 245 18.67 2.94 -15.51
C PRO A 245 17.37 3.61 -15.06
N ARG A 246 17.28 3.82 -13.75
CA ARG A 246 16.16 4.47 -13.05
C ARG A 246 15.68 5.74 -13.77
N SER A 247 14.42 5.77 -14.21
CA SER A 247 13.75 7.05 -14.48
C SER A 247 13.62 7.79 -13.15
N ALA A 248 14.11 9.02 -13.06
CA ALA A 248 14.17 9.75 -11.81
C ALA A 248 12.75 9.93 -11.24
N ALA A 249 12.42 9.17 -10.18
CA ALA A 249 11.22 9.41 -9.40
C ALA A 249 11.28 10.83 -8.82
N ALA A 250 10.15 11.55 -8.90
CA ALA A 250 9.98 12.81 -8.18
C ALA A 250 10.17 12.57 -6.67
N PRO A 251 10.74 13.53 -5.93
CA PRO A 251 11.00 13.37 -4.50
C PRO A 251 9.69 13.00 -3.77
N SER A 252 9.79 12.05 -2.83
CA SER A 252 8.72 11.74 -1.89
C SER A 252 8.21 13.04 -1.26
N PRO A 253 6.89 13.25 -1.10
CA PRO A 253 6.40 14.42 -0.41
C PRO A 253 6.85 14.33 1.06
N THR A 254 7.96 14.99 1.39
CA THR A 254 8.30 15.31 2.77
C THR A 254 7.13 16.11 3.35
N THR A 255 6.43 15.52 4.31
CA THR A 255 5.45 16.21 5.14
C THR A 255 6.17 17.31 5.92
N ARG A 256 6.17 18.52 5.37
CA ARG A 256 6.51 19.70 6.15
C ARG A 256 5.39 19.87 7.17
N ALA A 257 5.66 19.57 8.44
CA ALA A 257 4.77 19.88 9.56
C ALA A 257 4.44 21.38 9.49
N GLY A 258 3.26 21.71 8.99
CA GLY A 258 2.76 23.07 8.95
C GLY A 258 2.31 23.45 10.35
N SER A 259 3.10 24.26 11.07
CA SER A 259 2.59 24.97 12.24
C SER A 259 1.35 25.77 11.85
N PRO A 260 0.24 25.69 12.59
CA PRO A 260 -0.93 26.50 12.30
C PRO A 260 -0.64 27.92 12.78
N THR A 261 -0.08 28.76 11.90
CA THR A 261 -0.13 30.20 12.13
C THR A 261 -1.53 30.65 11.75
N ALA A 262 -2.40 30.78 12.74
CA ALA A 262 -3.70 31.39 12.58
C ALA A 262 -3.52 32.85 12.16
N THR A 263 -3.70 33.13 10.86
CA THR A 263 -3.80 34.51 10.37
C THR A 263 -5.15 35.06 10.84
N ALA A 264 -5.13 35.79 11.96
CA ALA A 264 -6.29 36.51 12.46
C ALA A 264 -6.76 37.53 11.41
N ARG A 265 -8.03 37.42 11.00
CA ARG A 265 -8.70 38.40 10.15
C ARG A 265 -8.97 39.67 10.98
N PRO A 266 -8.67 40.88 10.49
CA PRO A 266 -8.93 42.10 11.26
C PRO A 266 -10.45 42.35 11.41
N PRO A 267 -10.89 43.00 12.51
CA PRO A 267 -12.30 43.23 12.79
C PRO A 267 -12.90 44.28 11.83
N LYS A 268 -14.17 44.08 11.48
CA LYS A 268 -14.96 44.98 10.61
C LYS A 268 -15.44 46.20 11.43
N PRO A 269 -15.40 47.43 10.90
CA PRO A 269 -15.88 48.61 11.62
C PRO A 269 -17.42 48.67 11.68
N PRO A 270 -18.02 49.36 12.68
CA PRO A 270 -19.45 49.36 12.92
C PRO A 270 -20.19 50.41 12.10
N GLY A 271 -21.37 50.06 11.57
CA GLY A 271 -22.36 51.02 11.08
C GLY A 271 -23.09 50.60 9.80
N ALA A 272 -24.29 50.02 9.92
CA ALA A 272 -25.47 50.18 9.05
C ALA A 272 -26.62 49.22 9.50
N PRO A 273 -27.91 49.60 9.33
CA PRO A 273 -29.05 49.19 10.18
C PRO A 273 -29.73 47.86 9.76
N PRO A 274 -30.70 47.33 10.55
CA PRO A 274 -31.19 45.97 10.36
C PRO A 274 -32.27 45.91 9.28
N SER A 275 -32.16 44.93 8.37
CA SER A 275 -33.26 44.54 7.49
C SER A 275 -33.91 43.25 7.99
N THR A 276 -35.16 43.38 8.41
CA THR A 276 -36.14 42.34 8.66
C THR A 276 -36.36 41.44 7.45
N GLY A 277 -36.46 40.12 7.65
CA GLY A 277 -37.00 39.20 6.65
C GLY A 277 -36.50 37.76 6.78
N SER A 278 -37.27 36.93 7.48
CA SER A 278 -37.33 35.47 7.24
C SER A 278 -38.58 35.24 6.37
N PRO A 279 -38.61 34.27 5.42
CA PRO A 279 -38.57 32.86 5.80
C PRO A 279 -37.75 31.93 4.88
N ASN A 280 -37.01 31.04 5.55
CA ASN A 280 -36.73 29.64 5.23
C ASN A 280 -36.99 29.10 3.80
N PRO A 281 -35.95 28.71 3.04
CA PRO A 281 -36.08 27.77 1.94
C PRO A 281 -35.65 26.35 2.37
N ARG A 282 -36.66 25.46 2.38
CA ARG A 282 -36.66 24.02 2.07
C ARG A 282 -35.30 23.30 2.04
N SER A 283 -35.22 22.22 2.82
CA SER A 283 -34.20 21.17 2.73
C SER A 283 -33.91 20.74 1.28
N PRO A 284 -32.65 20.54 0.89
CA PRO A 284 -32.31 20.02 -0.44
C PRO A 284 -32.76 18.55 -0.57
N PRO A 285 -33.18 18.10 -1.76
CA PRO A 285 -33.46 16.69 -2.01
C PRO A 285 -32.17 15.85 -1.93
N PRO A 286 -32.27 14.53 -1.64
CA PRO A 286 -31.10 13.66 -1.59
C PRO A 286 -30.41 13.58 -2.96
N PRO A 287 -29.07 13.39 -2.99
CA PRO A 287 -28.32 13.30 -4.23
C PRO A 287 -28.78 12.09 -5.07
N THR A 288 -28.94 12.31 -6.36
CA THR A 288 -29.19 11.27 -7.35
C THR A 288 -27.99 10.32 -7.40
N PRO A 289 -28.17 8.99 -7.37
CA PRO A 289 -27.06 8.07 -7.44
C PRO A 289 -26.34 8.19 -8.80
N LEU A 290 -25.02 8.35 -8.75
CA LEU A 290 -24.15 8.30 -9.92
C LEU A 290 -24.16 6.87 -10.49
N PRO A 291 -24.22 6.69 -11.83
CA PRO A 291 -24.11 5.37 -12.43
C PRO A 291 -22.69 4.79 -12.20
N PRO A 292 -22.55 3.45 -12.07
CA PRO A 292 -21.25 2.82 -11.86
C PRO A 292 -20.31 3.09 -13.05
N PRO A 293 -19.00 3.28 -12.82
CA PRO A 293 -18.04 3.59 -13.86
C PRO A 293 -17.60 2.32 -14.58
N TRP A 294 -18.54 1.62 -15.23
CA TRP A 294 -18.30 0.69 -16.34
C TRP A 294 -19.64 0.11 -16.78
N SER A 295 -20.12 0.54 -17.94
CA SER A 295 -21.12 -0.21 -18.70
C SER A 295 -20.43 -0.75 -19.94
N PRO A 296 -20.42 -2.08 -20.18
CA PRO A 296 -19.92 -2.60 -21.45
C PRO A 296 -20.77 -2.02 -22.58
N ARG A 297 -20.12 -1.42 -23.58
CA ARG A 297 -20.79 -0.91 -24.79
C ARG A 297 -21.71 -2.00 -25.34
N ARG A 298 -23.01 -1.74 -25.39
CA ARG A 298 -23.97 -2.56 -26.15
C ARG A 298 -23.50 -2.61 -27.61
N ARG A 299 -23.24 -3.81 -28.11
CA ARG A 299 -23.13 -4.06 -29.56
C ARG A 299 -24.45 -3.63 -30.24
N PRO A 300 -24.42 -3.04 -31.44
CA PRO A 300 -25.63 -2.87 -32.24
C PRO A 300 -26.21 -4.24 -32.62
N PRO A 301 -27.54 -4.38 -32.79
CA PRO A 301 -28.14 -5.65 -33.16
C PRO A 301 -27.79 -6.00 -34.61
N SER A 302 -26.94 -7.01 -34.80
CA SER A 302 -26.71 -7.65 -36.10
C SER A 302 -27.48 -8.97 -36.17
N SER A 303 -28.48 -9.00 -37.06
CA SER A 303 -29.01 -10.15 -37.80
C SER A 303 -29.33 -11.46 -37.04
N THR A 304 -30.62 -11.77 -37.03
CA THR A 304 -31.27 -13.07 -36.85
C THR A 304 -30.41 -14.28 -37.27
N PRO A 305 -30.19 -15.28 -36.39
CA PRO A 305 -29.67 -16.58 -36.83
C PRO A 305 -30.77 -17.37 -37.57
N PRO A 306 -30.44 -18.14 -38.62
CA PRO A 306 -31.42 -18.99 -39.29
C PRO A 306 -31.93 -20.09 -38.34
N SER A 307 -33.22 -20.39 -38.43
CA SER A 307 -33.90 -21.46 -37.69
C SER A 307 -33.20 -22.81 -37.84
N PRO A 308 -33.20 -23.67 -36.79
CA PRO A 308 -32.71 -25.04 -36.92
C PRO A 308 -33.59 -25.86 -37.88
N PRO A 309 -33.02 -26.78 -38.66
CA PRO A 309 -33.80 -27.70 -39.47
C PRO A 309 -34.62 -28.67 -38.58
N PRO A 310 -35.78 -29.16 -39.05
CA PRO A 310 -36.61 -30.07 -38.26
C PRO A 310 -35.92 -31.42 -38.02
N SER A 311 -36.05 -31.91 -36.79
CA SER A 311 -35.55 -33.20 -36.31
C SER A 311 -36.10 -34.35 -37.18
N ARG A 312 -35.20 -35.10 -37.83
CA ARG A 312 -35.51 -36.40 -38.45
C ARG A 312 -35.16 -37.52 -37.47
N THR A 313 -36.17 -38.24 -37.00
CA THR A 313 -36.02 -39.52 -36.29
C THR A 313 -35.57 -40.59 -37.29
N VAL A 314 -34.45 -41.25 -37.03
CA VAL A 314 -33.95 -42.41 -37.78
C VAL A 314 -34.39 -43.68 -37.05
N PRO A 315 -35.07 -44.66 -37.70
CA PRO A 315 -35.36 -45.95 -37.08
C PRO A 315 -34.13 -46.86 -37.07
N ALA A 316 -34.01 -47.67 -36.01
CA ALA A 316 -32.92 -48.62 -35.80
C ALA A 316 -32.87 -49.74 -36.87
N PRO A 317 -31.69 -50.29 -37.18
CA PRO A 317 -31.54 -51.39 -38.13
C PRO A 317 -32.05 -52.72 -37.56
N PRO A 318 -32.46 -53.69 -38.42
CA PRO A 318 -32.87 -55.01 -37.96
C PRO A 318 -31.66 -55.86 -37.55
N GLU A 319 -31.83 -56.71 -36.54
CA GLU A 319 -30.84 -57.71 -36.13
C GLU A 319 -30.62 -58.79 -37.22
N PRO A 320 -29.38 -59.30 -37.37
CA PRO A 320 -29.07 -60.38 -38.32
C PRO A 320 -29.43 -61.77 -37.77
N PRO A 321 -29.52 -62.80 -38.64
CA PRO A 321 -30.20 -64.07 -38.36
C PRO A 321 -29.52 -64.99 -37.34
#